data_AF-A0A523QEW5-F1
#
_entry.id   AF-A0A523QEW5-F1
#
_cell.length_a   1.000
_cell.length_b   1.000
_cell.length_c   1.000
_cell.angle_alpha   90.00
_cell.angle_beta   90.00
_cell.angle_gamma   90.00
#
_symmetry.space_group_name_H-M   'P 1'
#
loop_
_entity.id
_entity.type
_entity.pdbx_description
1 polymer ?
#
loop_
_entity_poly.entity_id
_entity_poly.type
_entity_poly.pdbx_seq_one_letter_code
_entity_poly.pdbx_strand_id
1 'polypeptide(L)'
;MFGPDQKGVAAITAVIIVAASIGAGVATPVIVDAADVDPDSPFYGLERLGEQIRMVGGEDQMKERWGEYVSLVNRGKGLAHKSILEEFVEKMHDVVPGDVETKQEIVQWMQEQMPRVGMVQLRLCKEICQQLKQDLDNTPEAEWIENCIRECENFEENWDKHELRAQIQARLRLIRERIKNVMNIYRAQIHKPMDVDVYFDIDNVLVDVDVTANVEIDINAENLPDLSEAFENKLEEFNTLLAEVQIMLEGAPENAHGKHAAERLVEVAINLKDKAVAGFEEGKTRRALALIHAAKVHLGNAEMILENADEWEPEFSTQWNTWRNQWENMKQEWTGEGIWENIIENYNRYAETVRKRWEEEKHKGPAW
;
A
#
# COMPACT_ATOMS: atom_id res chain seq x y z
N MET A 1 34.75 9.18 28.27
CA MET A 1 35.16 10.20 27.29
C MET A 1 33.93 10.41 26.40
N PHE A 2 33.16 11.46 26.67
CA PHE A 2 31.80 11.64 26.13
C PHE A 2 31.85 12.18 24.70
N GLY A 3 31.31 11.40 23.76
CA GLY A 3 31.17 11.69 22.33
C GLY A 3 29.89 12.49 21.99
N PRO A 4 29.65 12.83 20.71
CA PRO A 4 29.26 14.17 20.28
C PRO A 4 27.76 14.54 20.28
N ASP A 5 26.86 13.72 20.83
CA ASP A 5 25.40 13.95 20.68
C ASP A 5 24.84 15.07 21.59
N GLN A 6 25.62 15.57 22.55
CA GLN A 6 25.21 16.69 23.40
C GLN A 6 25.28 18.06 22.72
N LYS A 7 26.01 18.21 21.60
CA LYS A 7 26.30 19.54 21.03
C LYS A 7 25.12 20.12 20.24
N GLY A 8 24.30 19.29 19.59
CA GLY A 8 23.09 19.74 18.88
C GLY A 8 21.97 20.16 19.84
N VAL A 9 21.67 19.31 20.83
CA VAL A 9 20.63 19.57 21.84
C VAL A 9 20.98 20.78 22.72
N ALA A 10 22.24 20.94 23.12
CA ALA A 10 22.68 22.08 23.93
C ALA A 10 22.59 23.43 23.19
N ALA A 11 22.85 23.44 21.88
CA ALA A 11 22.75 24.66 21.06
C ALA A 11 21.28 25.10 20.88
N ILE A 12 20.38 24.15 20.58
CA ILE A 12 18.93 24.41 20.46
C ILE A 12 18.37 24.87 21.81
N THR A 13 18.73 24.21 22.90
CA THR A 13 18.30 24.59 24.26
C THR A 13 18.77 26.01 24.62
N ALA A 14 20.01 26.37 24.27
CA ALA A 14 20.54 27.71 24.52
C ALA A 14 19.81 28.80 23.71
N VAL A 15 19.47 28.52 22.44
CA VAL A 15 18.70 29.44 21.58
C VAL A 15 17.26 29.62 22.09
N ILE A 16 16.61 28.54 22.55
CA ILE A 16 15.26 28.58 23.15
C ILE A 16 15.27 29.41 24.44
N ILE A 17 16.28 29.24 25.31
CA ILE A 17 16.41 30.03 26.55
C ILE A 17 16.60 31.52 26.25
N VAL A 18 17.38 31.87 25.23
CA VAL A 18 17.59 33.27 24.81
C VAL A 18 16.34 33.87 24.15
N ALA A 19 15.58 33.10 23.38
CA ALA A 19 14.33 33.53 22.76
C ALA A 19 13.21 33.76 23.80
N ALA A 20 13.12 32.88 24.82
CA ALA A 20 12.17 33.00 25.91
C ALA A 20 12.35 34.30 26.73
N SER A 21 13.56 34.86 26.77
CA SER A 21 13.84 36.12 27.47
C SER A 21 13.37 37.40 26.75
N ILE A 22 12.90 37.33 25.49
CA ILE A 22 12.61 38.55 24.70
C ILE A 22 11.13 38.66 24.25
N GLY A 23 10.34 37.58 24.25
CA GLY A 23 8.91 37.65 23.85
C GLY A 23 8.26 36.27 23.81
N ALA A 24 7.93 35.74 24.98
CA ALA A 24 7.83 34.30 25.26
C ALA A 24 6.64 33.52 24.67
N GLY A 25 5.77 34.12 23.86
CA GLY A 25 4.61 33.41 23.27
C GLY A 25 4.80 33.01 21.80
N VAL A 26 5.42 33.87 21.02
CA VAL A 26 5.40 33.81 19.54
C VAL A 26 6.79 33.55 18.96
N ALA A 27 7.84 34.14 19.55
CA ALA A 27 9.19 34.02 19.00
C ALA A 27 9.79 32.62 19.18
N THR A 28 9.55 31.97 20.32
CA THR A 28 10.10 30.64 20.61
C THR A 28 9.57 29.57 19.65
N PRO A 29 8.25 29.41 19.43
CA PRO A 29 7.74 28.49 18.42
C PRO A 29 8.32 28.75 17.02
N VAL A 30 8.37 30.02 16.59
CA VAL A 30 8.90 30.40 15.25
C VAL A 30 10.38 30.06 15.07
N ILE A 31 11.19 30.20 16.12
CA ILE A 31 12.61 29.84 16.08
C ILE A 31 12.79 28.33 16.09
N VAL A 32 11.95 27.60 16.83
CA VAL A 32 11.98 26.14 16.89
C VAL A 32 11.58 25.55 15.54
N ASP A 33 10.51 26.06 14.92
CA ASP A 33 10.11 25.75 13.54
C ASP A 33 11.22 26.09 12.53
N ALA A 34 11.81 27.28 12.60
CA ALA A 34 12.92 27.65 11.71
C ALA A 34 14.18 26.78 11.90
N ALA A 35 14.27 26.04 13.00
CA ALA A 35 15.35 25.11 13.28
C ALA A 35 15.07 23.68 12.81
N ASP A 36 13.89 23.39 12.25
CA ASP A 36 13.47 22.08 11.71
C ASP A 36 13.78 20.96 12.72
N VAL A 37 13.06 20.99 13.84
CA VAL A 37 13.38 20.17 15.00
C VAL A 37 12.96 18.72 14.75
N ASP A 38 13.76 17.79 15.26
CA ASP A 38 13.46 16.36 15.07
C ASP A 38 12.06 16.01 15.60
N PRO A 39 11.21 15.28 14.86
CA PRO A 39 9.87 14.93 15.31
C PRO A 39 9.82 14.03 16.55
N ASP A 40 10.93 13.39 16.92
CA ASP A 40 11.09 12.63 18.17
C ASP A 40 11.54 13.53 19.36
N SER A 41 11.67 14.85 19.13
CA SER A 41 12.09 15.82 20.13
C SER A 41 10.94 16.22 21.06
N PRO A 42 11.22 16.49 22.35
CA PRO A 42 10.23 17.07 23.25
C PRO A 42 9.78 18.48 22.83
N PHE A 43 10.51 19.14 21.92
CA PHE A 43 10.17 20.46 21.40
C PHE A 43 9.39 20.43 20.09
N TYR A 44 9.09 19.25 19.52
CA TYR A 44 8.35 19.14 18.26
C TYR A 44 6.99 19.86 18.31
N GLY A 45 6.29 19.81 19.44
CA GLY A 45 5.05 20.58 19.63
C GLY A 45 5.21 22.11 19.49
N LEU A 46 6.41 22.66 19.72
CA LEU A 46 6.68 24.08 19.53
C LEU A 46 6.96 24.43 18.07
N GLU A 47 7.60 23.54 17.31
CA GLU A 47 7.76 23.68 15.86
C GLU A 47 6.40 23.74 15.18
N ARG A 48 5.52 22.79 15.52
CA ARG A 48 4.14 22.78 15.01
C ARG A 48 3.35 24.04 15.31
N LEU A 49 3.57 24.64 16.48
CA LEU A 49 2.99 25.95 16.81
C LEU A 49 3.65 27.10 16.03
N GLY A 50 4.95 26.99 15.75
CA GLY A 50 5.70 27.94 14.93
C GLY A 50 5.18 28.01 13.49
N GLU A 51 4.94 26.86 12.87
CA GLU A 51 4.32 26.77 11.53
C GLU A 51 2.98 27.50 11.48
N GLN A 52 2.12 27.24 12.47
CA GLN A 52 0.80 27.86 12.58
C GLN A 52 0.90 29.38 12.74
N ILE A 53 1.84 29.85 13.55
CA ILE A 53 2.11 31.29 13.76
C ILE A 53 2.62 31.94 12.47
N ARG A 54 3.49 31.24 11.73
CA ARG A 54 4.03 31.71 10.45
C ARG A 54 3.03 31.59 9.30
N MET A 55 1.90 30.92 9.52
CA MET A 55 0.91 30.60 8.49
C MET A 55 1.56 29.86 7.30
N VAL A 56 2.39 28.86 7.61
CA VAL A 56 2.99 27.98 6.58
C VAL A 56 1.86 27.36 5.74
N GLY A 57 2.06 27.31 4.42
CA GLY A 57 1.06 26.82 3.48
C GLY A 57 0.74 25.35 3.70
N GLY A 58 -0.50 24.93 3.44
CA GLY A 58 -0.91 23.53 3.64
C GLY A 58 -0.10 22.53 2.81
N GLU A 59 0.34 22.93 1.61
CA GLU A 59 1.24 22.13 0.76
C GLU A 59 2.61 21.92 1.41
N ASP A 60 3.23 22.98 1.95
CA ASP A 60 4.52 22.89 2.62
C ASP A 60 4.42 21.99 3.86
N GLN A 61 3.35 22.18 4.66
CA GLN A 61 3.06 21.31 5.81
C GLN A 61 2.89 19.85 5.38
N MET A 62 2.16 19.58 4.30
CA MET A 62 1.99 18.22 3.76
C MET A 62 3.36 17.59 3.43
N LYS A 63 4.22 18.32 2.70
CA LYS A 63 5.55 17.84 2.31
C LYS A 63 6.45 17.60 3.53
N GLU A 64 6.38 18.49 4.52
CA GLU A 64 7.11 18.42 5.78
C GLU A 64 6.70 17.19 6.60
N ARG A 65 5.39 16.98 6.83
CA ARG A 65 4.87 15.80 7.55
C ARG A 65 5.29 14.50 6.87
N TRP A 66 5.30 14.43 5.54
CA TRP A 66 5.83 13.25 4.83
C TRP A 66 7.33 13.05 5.08
N GLY A 67 8.13 14.11 5.01
CA GLY A 67 9.56 14.06 5.26
C GLY A 67 9.90 13.57 6.67
N GLU A 68 9.22 14.12 7.67
CA GLU A 68 9.33 13.72 9.08
C GLU A 68 8.95 12.26 9.30
N TYR A 69 7.83 11.82 8.73
CA TYR A 69 7.37 10.44 8.87
C TYR A 69 8.36 9.46 8.22
N VAL A 70 8.86 9.76 7.01
CA VAL A 70 9.90 8.94 6.36
C VAL A 70 11.15 8.88 7.24
N SER A 71 11.58 10.01 7.82
CA SER A 71 12.74 10.05 8.74
C SER A 71 12.54 9.15 9.97
N LEU A 72 11.33 9.12 10.54
CA LEU A 72 11.00 8.26 11.67
C LEU A 72 10.95 6.78 11.29
N VAL A 73 10.35 6.45 10.15
CA VAL A 73 10.31 5.08 9.62
C VAL A 73 11.73 4.55 9.35
N ASN A 74 12.60 5.38 8.79
CA ASN A 74 14.01 5.02 8.57
C ASN A 74 14.78 4.72 9.86
N ARG A 75 14.29 5.22 11.00
CA ARG A 75 14.85 4.99 12.34
C ARG A 75 14.11 3.90 13.12
N GLY A 76 13.16 3.19 12.49
CA GLY A 76 12.34 2.15 13.14
C GLY A 76 11.42 2.70 14.22
N LYS A 77 10.90 3.92 14.01
CA LYS A 77 9.98 4.62 14.94
C LYS A 77 8.65 4.98 14.27
N GLY A 78 8.34 4.40 13.12
CA GLY A 78 7.14 4.74 12.34
C GLY A 78 5.85 4.41 13.10
N LEU A 79 5.80 3.23 13.74
CA LEU A 79 4.60 2.76 14.46
C LEU A 79 4.27 3.61 15.69
N ALA A 80 5.27 4.25 16.29
CA ALA A 80 5.08 5.14 17.43
C ALA A 80 4.49 6.50 17.02
N HIS A 81 4.65 6.91 15.77
CA HIS A 81 4.37 8.27 15.28
C HIS A 81 3.28 8.30 14.20
N LYS A 82 2.30 7.40 14.31
CA LYS A 82 1.16 7.29 13.37
C LYS A 82 0.43 8.62 13.14
N SER A 83 0.37 9.50 14.14
CA SER A 83 -0.31 10.79 14.02
C SER A 83 0.30 11.71 12.95
N ILE A 84 1.61 11.63 12.70
CA ILE A 84 2.28 12.43 11.65
C ILE A 84 1.83 11.93 10.27
N LEU A 85 1.67 10.62 10.11
CA LEU A 85 1.13 10.04 8.89
C LEU A 85 -0.34 10.40 8.67
N GLU A 86 -1.17 10.30 9.71
CA GLU A 86 -2.59 10.67 9.63
C GLU A 86 -2.76 12.13 9.22
N GLU A 87 -1.94 13.02 9.76
CA GLU A 87 -1.96 14.42 9.36
C GLU A 87 -1.46 14.63 7.93
N PHE A 88 -0.42 13.91 7.49
CA PHE A 88 -0.02 13.95 6.08
C PHE A 88 -1.20 13.60 5.17
N VAL A 89 -1.96 12.55 5.49
CA VAL A 89 -3.15 12.14 4.73
C VAL A 89 -4.26 13.21 4.79
N GLU A 90 -4.51 13.78 5.96
CA GLU A 90 -5.48 14.89 6.13
C GLU A 90 -5.09 16.11 5.29
N LYS A 91 -3.83 16.56 5.40
CA LYS A 91 -3.30 17.69 4.63
C LYS A 91 -3.31 17.41 3.16
N MET A 92 -3.01 16.18 2.74
CA MET A 92 -3.11 15.79 1.35
C MET A 92 -4.53 16.01 0.82
N HIS A 93 -5.55 15.54 1.54
CA HIS A 93 -6.94 15.75 1.16
C HIS A 93 -7.34 17.23 1.11
N ASP A 94 -6.86 18.04 2.05
CA ASP A 94 -7.10 19.49 2.08
C ASP A 94 -6.40 20.24 0.92
N VAL A 95 -5.23 19.73 0.53
CA VAL A 95 -4.38 20.31 -0.49
C VAL A 95 -4.76 19.82 -1.89
N VAL A 96 -5.64 18.79 -2.04
CA VAL A 96 -6.21 18.39 -3.33
C VAL A 96 -6.90 19.60 -3.99
N PRO A 97 -6.37 20.16 -5.09
CA PRO A 97 -6.70 21.55 -5.44
C PRO A 97 -7.99 21.72 -6.25
N GLY A 98 -8.51 22.96 -6.21
CA GLY A 98 -9.50 23.48 -7.17
C GLY A 98 -8.89 24.12 -8.43
N ASP A 99 -7.58 24.38 -8.47
CA ASP A 99 -6.86 25.03 -9.59
C ASP A 99 -5.76 24.12 -10.20
N VAL A 100 -5.42 24.34 -11.47
CA VAL A 100 -4.67 23.40 -12.34
C VAL A 100 -3.15 23.48 -12.16
N GLU A 101 -2.58 24.64 -11.86
CA GLU A 101 -1.12 24.81 -11.78
C GLU A 101 -0.55 24.25 -10.46
N THR A 102 -1.16 24.59 -9.33
CA THR A 102 -0.82 24.00 -8.02
C THR A 102 -1.04 22.48 -8.01
N LYS A 103 -2.00 21.96 -8.78
CA LYS A 103 -2.13 20.50 -8.99
C LYS A 103 -0.85 19.91 -9.52
N GLN A 104 -0.29 20.45 -10.59
CA GLN A 104 0.85 19.86 -11.28
C GLN A 104 2.11 19.76 -10.41
N GLU A 105 2.39 20.75 -9.56
CA GLU A 105 3.55 20.71 -8.66
C GLU A 105 3.42 19.65 -7.57
N ILE A 106 2.23 19.55 -6.95
CA ILE A 106 1.94 18.54 -5.93
C ILE A 106 1.98 17.13 -6.52
N VAL A 107 1.37 16.98 -7.69
CA VAL A 107 1.35 15.79 -8.55
C VAL A 107 2.77 15.30 -8.84
N GLN A 108 3.63 16.18 -9.38
CA GLN A 108 5.00 15.84 -9.72
C GLN A 108 5.79 15.45 -8.46
N TRP A 109 5.64 16.21 -7.37
CA TRP A 109 6.28 15.87 -6.11
C TRP A 109 5.86 14.49 -5.60
N MET A 110 4.58 14.12 -5.70
CA MET A 110 4.10 12.80 -5.28
C MET A 110 4.62 11.66 -6.15
N GLN A 111 4.72 11.86 -7.47
CA GLN A 111 5.36 10.90 -8.37
C GLN A 111 6.82 10.64 -7.99
N GLU A 112 7.55 11.68 -7.61
CA GLU A 112 8.91 11.56 -7.07
C GLU A 112 8.93 10.82 -5.72
N GLN A 113 7.87 10.93 -4.92
CA GLN A 113 7.75 10.23 -3.64
C GLN A 113 7.32 8.76 -3.78
N MET A 114 6.62 8.36 -4.84
CA MET A 114 6.06 7.00 -4.98
C MET A 114 7.04 5.85 -4.70
N PRO A 115 8.28 5.85 -5.21
CA PRO A 115 9.24 4.81 -4.86
C PRO A 115 9.56 4.76 -3.37
N ARG A 116 9.49 5.90 -2.66
CA ARG A 116 9.70 5.97 -1.21
C ARG A 116 8.51 5.44 -0.42
N VAL A 117 7.30 5.46 -0.97
CA VAL A 117 6.08 4.95 -0.30
C VAL A 117 6.18 3.46 -0.07
N GLY A 118 6.49 2.70 -1.13
CA GLY A 118 6.66 1.26 -1.00
C GLY A 118 7.82 0.89 -0.08
N MET A 119 8.91 1.70 -0.05
CA MET A 119 9.99 1.56 0.92
C MET A 119 9.54 1.84 2.36
N VAL A 120 8.68 2.84 2.57
CA VAL A 120 8.09 3.14 3.88
C VAL A 120 7.24 1.97 4.36
N GLN A 121 6.39 1.41 3.49
CA GLN A 121 5.59 0.23 3.82
C GLN A 121 6.46 -0.98 4.14
N LEU A 122 7.48 -1.23 3.34
CA LEU A 122 8.44 -2.30 3.57
C LEU A 122 9.09 -2.19 4.95
N ARG A 123 9.55 -0.99 5.31
CA ARG A 123 10.16 -0.72 6.62
C ARG A 123 9.16 -0.82 7.77
N LEU A 124 7.92 -0.36 7.58
CA LEU A 124 6.86 -0.54 8.57
C LEU A 124 6.52 -2.02 8.76
N CYS A 125 6.48 -2.81 7.68
CA CYS A 125 6.27 -4.25 7.73
C CYS A 125 7.37 -4.92 8.57
N LYS A 126 8.63 -4.55 8.31
CA LYS A 126 9.78 -4.99 9.09
C LYS A 126 9.66 -4.59 10.57
N GLU A 127 9.33 -3.33 10.87
CA GLU A 127 9.16 -2.81 12.24
C GLU A 127 8.07 -3.59 12.99
N ILE A 128 6.94 -3.88 12.34
CA ILE A 128 5.86 -4.70 12.92
C ILE A 128 6.35 -6.11 13.19
N CYS A 129 7.03 -6.76 12.23
CA CYS A 129 7.56 -8.10 12.44
C CYS A 129 8.57 -8.13 13.59
N GLN A 130 9.42 -7.12 13.73
CA GLN A 130 10.35 -7.00 14.85
C GLN A 130 9.63 -6.88 16.20
N GLN A 131 8.54 -6.10 16.27
CA GLN A 131 7.73 -6.00 17.48
C GLN A 131 7.01 -7.32 17.78
N LEU A 132 6.43 -7.98 16.77
CA LEU A 132 5.79 -9.28 16.92
C LEU A 132 6.77 -10.36 17.37
N LYS A 133 8.01 -10.32 16.89
CA LYS A 133 9.07 -11.23 17.35
C LYS A 133 9.30 -11.10 18.85
N GLN A 134 9.33 -9.88 19.37
CA GLN A 134 9.50 -9.64 20.82
C GLN A 134 8.32 -10.17 21.63
N ASP A 135 7.10 -10.00 21.12
CA ASP A 135 5.88 -10.43 21.80
C ASP A 135 5.62 -11.95 21.70
N LEU A 136 6.05 -12.57 20.59
CA LEU A 136 5.64 -13.92 20.18
C LEU A 136 6.80 -14.91 19.98
N ASP A 137 7.99 -14.62 20.53
CA ASP A 137 9.22 -15.44 20.37
C ASP A 137 9.05 -16.92 20.76
N ASN A 138 8.08 -17.23 21.63
CA ASN A 138 7.80 -18.59 22.11
C ASN A 138 6.56 -19.24 21.44
N THR A 139 6.08 -18.67 20.34
CA THR A 139 4.92 -19.19 19.60
C THR A 139 5.35 -19.95 18.35
N PRO A 140 4.46 -20.80 17.77
CA PRO A 140 4.71 -21.42 16.47
C PRO A 140 5.01 -20.44 15.33
N GLU A 141 4.64 -19.16 15.46
CA GLU A 141 4.85 -18.14 14.43
C GLU A 141 6.26 -17.53 14.44
N ALA A 142 7.08 -17.79 15.48
CA ALA A 142 8.37 -17.13 15.65
C ALA A 142 9.32 -17.32 14.45
N GLU A 143 9.39 -18.54 13.90
CA GLU A 143 10.21 -18.83 12.72
C GLU A 143 9.72 -18.09 11.48
N TRP A 144 8.39 -18.03 11.29
CA TRP A 144 7.81 -17.27 10.18
C TRP A 144 8.10 -15.77 10.31
N ILE A 145 7.92 -15.19 11.50
CA ILE A 145 8.20 -13.78 11.76
C ILE A 145 9.68 -13.47 11.46
N GLU A 146 10.61 -14.34 11.87
CA GLU A 146 12.04 -14.18 11.58
C GLU A 146 12.34 -14.22 10.08
N ASN A 147 11.69 -15.15 9.36
CA ASN A 147 11.80 -15.23 7.91
C ASN A 147 11.27 -13.97 7.23
N CYS A 148 10.15 -13.40 7.71
CA CYS A 148 9.62 -12.15 7.19
C CYS A 148 10.55 -10.95 7.43
N ILE A 149 11.23 -10.87 8.58
CA ILE A 149 12.21 -9.81 8.84
C ILE A 149 13.35 -9.90 7.83
N ARG A 150 13.92 -11.09 7.65
CA ARG A 150 15.00 -11.36 6.69
C ARG A 150 14.58 -11.12 5.24
N GLU A 151 13.35 -11.47 4.90
CA GLU A 151 12.78 -11.23 3.57
C GLU A 151 12.60 -9.72 3.32
N CYS A 152 12.12 -8.95 4.30
CA CYS A 152 12.04 -7.50 4.20
C CYS A 152 13.43 -6.86 4.04
N GLU A 153 14.45 -7.35 4.74
CA GLU A 153 15.83 -6.90 4.57
C GLU A 153 16.35 -7.13 3.16
N ASN A 154 16.11 -8.32 2.60
CA ASN A 154 16.47 -8.62 1.22
C ASN A 154 15.70 -7.72 0.24
N PHE A 155 14.44 -7.41 0.49
CA PHE A 155 13.68 -6.47 -0.35
C PHE A 155 14.23 -5.06 -0.28
N GLU A 156 14.66 -4.59 0.89
CA GLU A 156 15.26 -3.26 1.03
C GLU A 156 16.54 -3.15 0.19
N GLU A 157 17.39 -4.18 0.20
CA GLU A 157 18.62 -4.23 -0.60
C GLU A 157 18.36 -4.27 -2.13
N ASN A 158 17.20 -4.79 -2.54
CA ASN A 158 16.85 -4.98 -3.94
C ASN A 158 15.82 -3.96 -4.47
N TRP A 159 15.40 -2.98 -3.66
CA TRP A 159 14.31 -2.06 -4.00
C TRP A 159 14.56 -1.21 -5.26
N ASP A 160 15.83 -0.87 -5.51
CA ASP A 160 16.21 -0.07 -6.68
C ASP A 160 16.09 -0.84 -8.00
N LYS A 161 15.93 -2.17 -7.94
CA LYS A 161 15.71 -3.01 -9.13
C LYS A 161 14.24 -2.91 -9.56
N HIS A 162 14.00 -2.08 -10.56
CA HIS A 162 12.66 -1.82 -11.09
C HIS A 162 11.89 -3.10 -11.45
N GLU A 163 12.56 -4.10 -12.04
CA GLU A 163 11.91 -5.37 -12.40
C GLU A 163 11.37 -6.16 -11.19
N LEU A 164 11.88 -5.92 -9.98
CA LEU A 164 11.46 -6.62 -8.76
C LEU A 164 10.38 -5.88 -7.98
N ARG A 165 10.11 -4.60 -8.28
CA ARG A 165 9.22 -3.78 -7.44
C ARG A 165 7.79 -4.32 -7.35
N ALA A 166 7.21 -4.73 -8.47
CA ALA A 166 5.86 -5.31 -8.49
C ALA A 166 5.80 -6.61 -7.66
N GLN A 167 6.83 -7.45 -7.79
CA GLN A 167 6.95 -8.69 -7.01
C GLN A 167 7.09 -8.42 -5.52
N ILE A 168 7.94 -7.47 -5.14
CA ILE A 168 8.11 -7.05 -3.74
C ILE A 168 6.79 -6.50 -3.19
N GLN A 169 6.07 -5.67 -3.95
CA GLN A 169 4.78 -5.11 -3.54
C GLN A 169 3.73 -6.20 -3.33
N ALA A 170 3.56 -7.11 -4.29
CA ALA A 170 2.64 -8.24 -4.16
C ALA A 170 2.97 -9.10 -2.94
N ARG A 171 4.26 -9.39 -2.73
CA ARG A 171 4.73 -10.17 -1.59
C ARG A 171 4.52 -9.45 -0.25
N LEU A 172 4.72 -8.13 -0.20
CA LEU A 172 4.40 -7.31 0.98
C LEU A 172 2.91 -7.33 1.32
N ARG A 173 2.01 -7.34 0.32
CA ARG A 173 0.56 -7.46 0.56
C ARG A 173 0.21 -8.79 1.22
N LEU A 174 0.86 -9.88 0.80
CA LEU A 174 0.71 -11.19 1.44
C LEU A 174 1.26 -11.19 2.88
N ILE A 175 2.45 -10.65 3.11
CA ILE A 175 3.03 -10.56 4.46
C ILE A 175 2.12 -9.73 5.38
N ARG A 176 1.61 -8.58 4.91
CA ARG A 176 0.63 -7.75 5.64
C ARG A 176 -0.57 -8.57 6.07
N GLU A 177 -1.09 -9.41 5.19
CA GLU A 177 -2.27 -10.21 5.53
C GLU A 177 -1.98 -11.26 6.60
N ARG A 178 -0.84 -11.91 6.49
CA ARG A 178 -0.45 -12.89 7.50
C ARG A 178 -0.14 -12.24 8.85
N ILE A 179 0.48 -11.05 8.87
CA ILE A 179 0.64 -10.23 10.08
C ILE A 179 -0.73 -9.98 10.72
N LYS A 180 -1.72 -9.53 9.95
CA LYS A 180 -3.08 -9.27 10.46
C LYS A 180 -3.69 -10.53 11.09
N ASN A 181 -3.53 -11.69 10.45
CA ASN A 181 -4.01 -12.96 11.00
C ASN A 181 -3.30 -13.33 12.31
N VAL A 182 -1.96 -13.28 12.36
CA VAL A 182 -1.17 -13.55 13.57
C VAL A 182 -1.59 -12.61 14.70
N MET A 183 -1.76 -11.33 14.41
CA MET A 183 -2.20 -10.34 15.38
C MET A 183 -3.60 -10.63 15.93
N ASN A 184 -4.51 -11.16 15.11
CA ASN A 184 -5.84 -11.56 15.54
C ASN A 184 -5.80 -12.80 16.44
N ILE A 185 -5.01 -13.82 16.07
CA ILE A 185 -4.87 -15.06 16.84
C ILE A 185 -4.23 -14.80 18.21
N TYR A 186 -3.15 -14.01 18.23
CA TYR A 186 -2.34 -13.76 19.42
C TYR A 186 -2.65 -12.42 20.10
N ARG A 187 -3.82 -11.83 19.81
CA ARG A 187 -4.20 -10.49 20.29
C ARG A 187 -4.01 -10.27 21.79
N ALA A 188 -4.23 -11.30 22.61
CA ALA A 188 -4.10 -11.24 24.06
C ALA A 188 -2.64 -11.26 24.56
N GLN A 189 -1.69 -11.72 23.74
CA GLN A 189 -0.27 -11.82 24.07
C GLN A 189 0.53 -10.61 23.57
N ILE A 190 0.00 -9.88 22.59
CA ILE A 190 0.62 -8.68 22.01
C ILE A 190 0.45 -7.51 22.97
N HIS A 191 1.56 -6.88 23.38
CA HIS A 191 1.55 -5.81 24.37
C HIS A 191 0.85 -4.55 23.88
N LYS A 192 0.93 -4.27 22.57
CA LYS A 192 0.30 -3.11 21.93
C LYS A 192 -0.37 -3.55 20.62
N PRO A 193 -1.60 -4.07 20.68
CA PRO A 193 -2.37 -4.39 19.48
C PRO A 193 -2.51 -3.13 18.61
N MET A 194 -2.23 -3.27 17.33
CA MET A 194 -2.37 -2.19 16.35
C MET A 194 -3.27 -2.63 15.21
N ASP A 195 -3.92 -1.64 14.60
CA ASP A 195 -4.60 -1.85 13.33
C ASP A 195 -3.59 -1.69 12.20
N VAL A 196 -3.21 -2.82 11.60
CA VAL A 196 -2.24 -2.87 10.50
C VAL A 196 -2.75 -2.03 9.33
N ASP A 197 -4.06 -1.99 9.08
CA ASP A 197 -4.58 -1.38 7.86
C ASP A 197 -4.27 0.12 7.78
N VAL A 198 -4.25 0.81 8.92
CA VAL A 198 -3.98 2.25 8.98
C VAL A 198 -2.59 2.64 8.48
N TYR A 199 -1.60 1.75 8.58
CA TYR A 199 -0.22 2.05 8.19
C TYR A 199 0.06 1.76 6.71
N PHE A 200 -0.73 0.89 6.07
CA PHE A 200 -0.45 0.39 4.73
C PHE A 200 -1.44 0.88 3.68
N ASP A 201 -2.51 1.57 4.07
CA ASP A 201 -3.48 2.16 3.13
C ASP A 201 -3.02 3.50 2.53
N ILE A 202 -1.81 3.97 2.87
CA ILE A 202 -1.14 5.10 2.22
C ILE A 202 -1.08 4.89 0.70
N ASP A 203 -0.88 3.65 0.24
CA ASP A 203 -0.91 3.33 -1.18
C ASP A 203 -2.24 3.66 -1.81
N ASN A 204 -3.37 3.45 -1.15
CA ASN A 204 -4.67 3.76 -1.75
C ASN A 204 -4.83 5.28 -1.90
N VAL A 205 -4.32 6.04 -0.92
CA VAL A 205 -4.31 7.51 -0.94
C VAL A 205 -3.37 8.03 -2.04
N LEU A 206 -2.19 7.44 -2.20
CA LEU A 206 -1.19 7.89 -3.16
C LEU A 206 -1.41 7.34 -4.57
N VAL A 207 -1.99 6.15 -4.72
CA VAL A 207 -2.52 5.66 -5.99
C VAL A 207 -3.68 6.55 -6.42
N ASP A 208 -4.58 6.98 -5.54
CA ASP A 208 -5.64 7.94 -5.91
C ASP A 208 -5.06 9.29 -6.42
N VAL A 209 -3.91 9.76 -5.90
CA VAL A 209 -3.29 11.04 -6.31
C VAL A 209 -2.27 10.92 -7.45
N ASP A 210 -1.33 9.98 -7.41
CA ASP A 210 -0.37 9.67 -8.49
C ASP A 210 -1.06 9.37 -9.82
N VAL A 211 -2.25 8.79 -9.73
CA VAL A 211 -2.99 8.41 -10.90
C VAL A 211 -3.85 9.59 -11.39
N THR A 212 -4.33 10.46 -10.51
CA THR A 212 -4.89 11.78 -10.91
C THR A 212 -3.81 12.66 -11.59
N ALA A 213 -2.57 12.53 -11.12
CA ALA A 213 -1.38 13.26 -11.53
C ALA A 213 -0.83 12.87 -12.91
N ASN A 214 -0.51 11.58 -13.10
CA ASN A 214 0.05 11.05 -14.35
C ASN A 214 -0.91 11.26 -15.51
N VAL A 215 -2.22 11.10 -15.27
CA VAL A 215 -3.23 11.34 -16.29
C VAL A 215 -3.34 12.83 -16.64
N GLU A 216 -3.08 13.78 -15.75
CA GLU A 216 -3.05 15.20 -16.14
C GLU A 216 -1.79 15.58 -16.95
N ILE A 217 -0.64 14.94 -16.68
CA ILE A 217 0.62 15.18 -17.40
C ILE A 217 0.60 14.55 -18.79
N ASP A 218 0.24 13.27 -18.91
CA ASP A 218 0.14 12.55 -20.19
C ASP A 218 -0.89 13.18 -21.14
N ILE A 219 -1.85 13.90 -20.59
CA ILE A 219 -2.88 14.60 -21.36
C ILE A 219 -2.43 15.98 -21.85
N ASN A 220 -1.54 16.65 -21.12
CA ASN A 220 -0.98 17.93 -21.55
C ASN A 220 0.19 17.78 -22.53
N ALA A 221 0.81 16.60 -22.59
CA ALA A 221 1.87 16.26 -23.54
C ALA A 221 1.28 15.75 -24.88
N GLU A 222 0.85 16.68 -25.75
CA GLU A 222 0.67 16.54 -27.21
C GLU A 222 0.05 15.23 -27.78
N ASN A 223 -1.14 15.37 -28.38
CA ASN A 223 -1.89 14.38 -29.20
C ASN A 223 -2.40 13.13 -28.46
N LEU A 224 -3.44 13.32 -27.65
CA LEU A 224 -4.22 12.18 -27.17
C LEU A 224 -5.04 11.52 -28.30
N PRO A 225 -5.08 10.17 -28.37
CA PRO A 225 -6.21 9.46 -28.97
C PRO A 225 -7.53 9.84 -28.27
N ASP A 226 -8.67 9.47 -28.84
CA ASP A 226 -9.98 9.69 -28.20
C ASP A 226 -9.94 9.14 -26.76
N LEU A 227 -9.96 10.04 -25.76
CA LEU A 227 -9.87 9.69 -24.33
C LEU A 227 -10.99 8.72 -23.93
N SER A 228 -12.10 8.75 -24.65
CA SER A 228 -13.23 7.83 -24.49
C SER A 228 -12.83 6.42 -24.92
N GLU A 229 -12.24 6.28 -26.10
CA GLU A 229 -11.72 5.00 -26.61
C GLU A 229 -10.62 4.45 -25.69
N ALA A 230 -9.71 5.31 -25.20
CA ALA A 230 -8.69 4.90 -24.25
C ALA A 230 -9.28 4.36 -22.94
N PHE A 231 -10.34 4.99 -22.43
CA PHE A 231 -11.03 4.53 -21.22
C PHE A 231 -11.73 3.19 -21.45
N GLU A 232 -12.48 3.06 -22.56
CA GLU A 232 -13.18 1.83 -22.93
C GLU A 232 -12.20 0.65 -23.06
N ASN A 233 -11.08 0.86 -23.76
CA ASN A 233 -10.03 -0.16 -23.89
C ASN A 233 -9.46 -0.58 -22.51
N LYS A 234 -9.19 0.39 -21.61
CA LYS A 234 -8.68 0.09 -20.27
C LYS A 234 -9.71 -0.61 -19.38
N LEU A 235 -10.98 -0.27 -19.54
CA LEU A 235 -12.08 -0.92 -18.84
C LEU A 235 -12.27 -2.36 -19.33
N GLU A 236 -12.12 -2.62 -20.64
CA GLU A 236 -12.13 -3.97 -21.20
C GLU A 236 -10.95 -4.81 -20.69
N GLU A 237 -9.72 -4.28 -20.75
CA GLU A 237 -8.54 -4.93 -20.18
C GLU A 237 -8.74 -5.26 -18.69
N PHE A 238 -9.34 -4.34 -17.91
CA PHE A 238 -9.68 -4.55 -16.51
C PHE A 238 -10.69 -5.69 -16.33
N ASN A 239 -11.78 -5.70 -17.10
CA ASN A 239 -12.83 -6.71 -16.94
C ASN A 239 -12.32 -8.12 -17.29
N THR A 240 -11.46 -8.24 -18.31
CA THR A 240 -10.82 -9.51 -18.68
C THR A 240 -9.93 -10.01 -17.55
N LEU A 241 -9.06 -9.15 -17.00
CA LEU A 241 -8.19 -9.51 -15.88
C LEU A 241 -9.01 -9.83 -14.61
N LEU A 242 -10.08 -9.09 -14.34
CA LEU A 242 -10.96 -9.35 -13.20
C LEU A 242 -11.59 -10.75 -13.31
N ALA A 243 -12.10 -11.12 -14.49
CA ALA A 243 -12.66 -12.44 -14.73
C ALA A 243 -11.61 -13.53 -14.50
N GLU A 244 -10.40 -13.37 -15.03
CA GLU A 244 -9.29 -14.32 -14.81
C GLU A 244 -8.96 -14.47 -13.32
N VAL A 245 -8.77 -13.37 -12.59
CA VAL A 245 -8.45 -13.42 -11.16
C VAL A 245 -9.60 -14.01 -10.33
N GLN A 246 -10.86 -13.67 -10.64
CA GLN A 246 -12.02 -14.25 -9.94
C GLN A 246 -12.09 -15.76 -10.12
N ILE A 247 -11.76 -16.25 -11.32
CA ILE A 247 -11.67 -17.68 -11.60
C ILE A 247 -10.55 -18.33 -10.78
N MET A 248 -9.36 -17.73 -10.76
CA MET A 248 -8.24 -18.20 -9.94
C MET A 248 -8.65 -18.33 -8.46
N LEU A 249 -9.37 -17.34 -7.94
CA LEU A 249 -9.86 -17.28 -6.56
C LEU A 249 -10.88 -18.37 -6.20
N GLU A 250 -11.77 -18.73 -7.12
CA GLU A 250 -12.78 -19.77 -6.87
C GLU A 250 -12.15 -21.13 -6.59
N GLY A 251 -11.06 -21.45 -7.29
CA GLY A 251 -10.28 -22.65 -7.04
C GLY A 251 -9.28 -22.55 -5.89
N ALA A 252 -8.95 -21.34 -5.44
CA ALA A 252 -7.90 -21.16 -4.46
C ALA A 252 -8.25 -21.78 -3.10
N PRO A 253 -7.26 -22.31 -2.34
CA PRO A 253 -7.50 -22.91 -1.03
C PRO A 253 -8.20 -21.97 -0.04
N GLU A 254 -9.35 -22.40 0.52
CA GLU A 254 -10.26 -21.56 1.32
C GLU A 254 -9.60 -20.84 2.52
N ASN A 255 -8.53 -21.40 3.12
CA ASN A 255 -7.92 -20.84 4.33
C ASN A 255 -6.50 -20.27 4.10
N ALA A 256 -6.04 -20.19 2.85
CA ALA A 256 -4.70 -19.68 2.55
C ALA A 256 -4.66 -18.15 2.63
N HIS A 257 -3.53 -17.60 3.12
CA HIS A 257 -3.35 -16.15 3.22
C HIS A 257 -3.27 -15.51 1.85
N GLY A 258 -2.69 -16.20 0.86
CA GLY A 258 -2.64 -15.77 -0.54
C GLY A 258 -4.02 -15.52 -1.11
N LYS A 259 -4.99 -16.41 -0.83
CA LYS A 259 -6.39 -16.24 -1.26
C LYS A 259 -7.01 -14.99 -0.64
N HIS A 260 -6.96 -14.86 0.69
CA HIS A 260 -7.55 -13.69 1.36
C HIS A 260 -6.88 -12.38 0.94
N ALA A 261 -5.56 -12.37 0.72
CA ALA A 261 -4.84 -11.18 0.25
C ALA A 261 -5.32 -10.78 -1.15
N ALA A 262 -5.45 -11.75 -2.07
CA ALA A 262 -5.96 -11.52 -3.41
C ALA A 262 -7.44 -11.08 -3.42
N GLU A 263 -8.30 -11.66 -2.59
CA GLU A 263 -9.72 -11.26 -2.45
C GLU A 263 -9.86 -9.78 -2.06
N ARG A 264 -9.09 -9.32 -1.07
CA ARG A 264 -9.10 -7.89 -0.68
C ARG A 264 -8.62 -6.97 -1.80
N LEU A 265 -7.61 -7.39 -2.56
CA LEU A 265 -7.14 -6.60 -3.70
C LEU A 265 -8.22 -6.51 -4.79
N VAL A 266 -8.98 -7.59 -5.02
CA VAL A 266 -10.14 -7.58 -5.91
C VAL A 266 -11.24 -6.65 -5.40
N GLU A 267 -11.55 -6.64 -4.11
CA GLU A 267 -12.53 -5.71 -3.51
C GLU A 267 -12.14 -4.24 -3.74
N VAL A 268 -10.86 -3.89 -3.50
CA VAL A 268 -10.33 -2.55 -3.76
C VAL A 268 -10.41 -2.21 -5.24
N ALA A 269 -10.01 -3.14 -6.11
CA ALA A 269 -10.05 -2.95 -7.56
C ALA A 269 -11.48 -2.69 -8.08
N ILE A 270 -12.47 -3.45 -7.61
CA ILE A 270 -13.88 -3.26 -7.98
C ILE A 270 -14.36 -1.87 -7.54
N ASN A 271 -14.07 -1.46 -6.30
CA ASN A 271 -14.45 -0.14 -5.78
C ASN A 271 -13.88 1.00 -6.65
N LEU A 272 -12.60 0.89 -7.02
CA LEU A 272 -11.93 1.85 -7.90
C LEU A 272 -12.55 1.88 -9.30
N LYS A 273 -12.86 0.71 -9.88
CA LYS A 273 -13.53 0.61 -11.18
C LYS A 273 -14.94 1.22 -11.14
N ASP A 274 -15.71 1.02 -10.09
CA ASP A 274 -17.05 1.63 -9.96
C ASP A 274 -16.95 3.16 -9.88
N LYS A 275 -15.98 3.69 -9.13
CA LYS A 275 -15.68 5.13 -9.11
C LYS A 275 -15.19 5.62 -10.48
N ALA A 276 -14.42 4.81 -11.21
CA ALA A 276 -13.93 5.14 -12.54
C ALA A 276 -15.09 5.31 -13.54
N VAL A 277 -16.02 4.34 -13.58
CA VAL A 277 -17.21 4.38 -14.45
C VAL A 277 -18.08 5.59 -14.12
N ALA A 278 -18.37 5.84 -12.84
CA ALA A 278 -19.12 7.02 -12.42
C ALA A 278 -18.41 8.33 -12.85
N GLY A 279 -17.08 8.40 -12.67
CA GLY A 279 -16.28 9.53 -13.14
C GLY A 279 -16.35 9.74 -14.66
N PHE A 280 -16.39 8.66 -15.43
CA PHE A 280 -16.53 8.73 -16.89
C PHE A 280 -17.90 9.26 -17.31
N GLU A 281 -18.97 8.75 -16.71
CA GLU A 281 -20.35 9.20 -16.93
C GLU A 281 -20.55 10.69 -16.59
N GLU A 282 -19.84 11.19 -15.57
CA GLU A 282 -19.81 12.60 -15.17
C GLU A 282 -18.95 13.49 -16.09
N GLY A 283 -18.37 12.95 -17.18
CA GLY A 283 -17.48 13.68 -18.09
C GLY A 283 -16.09 13.97 -17.51
N LYS A 284 -15.72 13.31 -16.41
CA LYS A 284 -14.39 13.39 -15.77
C LYS A 284 -13.48 12.27 -16.28
N THR A 285 -13.41 12.10 -17.60
CA THR A 285 -12.71 10.98 -18.28
C THR A 285 -11.26 10.78 -17.82
N ARG A 286 -10.57 11.87 -17.48
CA ARG A 286 -9.19 11.85 -16.96
C ARG A 286 -9.12 11.11 -15.61
N ARG A 287 -9.97 11.53 -14.68
CA ARG A 287 -10.11 10.88 -13.38
C ARG A 287 -10.58 9.43 -13.52
N ALA A 288 -11.41 9.14 -14.51
CA ALA A 288 -11.85 7.78 -14.79
C ALA A 288 -10.71 6.86 -15.27
N LEU A 289 -9.93 7.33 -16.25
CA LEU A 289 -8.72 6.64 -16.74
C LEU A 289 -7.71 6.37 -15.64
N ALA A 290 -7.60 7.33 -14.73
CA ALA A 290 -6.80 7.18 -13.55
C ALA A 290 -7.31 5.98 -12.72
N LEU A 291 -8.53 6.09 -12.19
CA LEU A 291 -9.08 5.10 -11.27
C LEU A 291 -9.09 3.68 -11.86
N ILE A 292 -9.29 3.54 -13.18
CA ILE A 292 -9.23 2.21 -13.81
C ILE A 292 -7.80 1.67 -13.90
N HIS A 293 -6.77 2.52 -14.12
CA HIS A 293 -5.38 2.09 -14.08
C HIS A 293 -4.98 1.60 -12.68
N ALA A 294 -5.34 2.35 -11.64
CA ALA A 294 -5.16 1.96 -10.24
C ALA A 294 -5.80 0.60 -9.95
N ALA A 295 -7.07 0.43 -10.36
CA ALA A 295 -7.81 -0.82 -10.20
C ALA A 295 -7.08 -2.00 -10.85
N LYS A 296 -6.50 -1.82 -12.05
CA LYS A 296 -5.70 -2.84 -12.73
C LYS A 296 -4.43 -3.22 -11.99
N VAL A 297 -3.73 -2.26 -11.37
CA VAL A 297 -2.52 -2.56 -10.57
C VAL A 297 -2.87 -3.45 -9.38
N HIS A 298 -3.99 -3.19 -8.70
CA HIS A 298 -4.46 -4.07 -7.62
C HIS A 298 -4.78 -5.48 -8.11
N LEU A 299 -5.44 -5.63 -9.27
CA LEU A 299 -5.69 -6.94 -9.87
C LEU A 299 -4.41 -7.65 -10.27
N GLY A 300 -3.44 -6.96 -10.89
CA GLY A 300 -2.15 -7.56 -11.24
C GLY A 300 -1.38 -8.05 -10.01
N ASN A 301 -1.46 -7.34 -8.89
CA ASN A 301 -0.91 -7.81 -7.62
C ASN A 301 -1.66 -9.04 -7.08
N ALA A 302 -2.99 -9.10 -7.24
CA ALA A 302 -3.78 -10.26 -6.83
C ALA A 302 -3.42 -11.51 -7.67
N GLU A 303 -3.34 -11.35 -8.99
CA GLU A 303 -2.89 -12.39 -9.92
C GLU A 303 -1.51 -12.90 -9.52
N MET A 304 -0.54 -11.99 -9.33
CA MET A 304 0.83 -12.35 -8.98
C MET A 304 0.93 -13.12 -7.65
N ILE A 305 0.12 -12.76 -6.64
CA ILE A 305 0.03 -13.52 -5.39
C ILE A 305 -0.43 -14.95 -5.65
N LEU A 306 -1.49 -15.12 -6.44
CA LEU A 306 -2.06 -16.44 -6.73
C LEU A 306 -1.11 -17.28 -7.59
N GLU A 307 -0.46 -16.67 -8.59
CA GLU A 307 0.50 -17.34 -9.46
C GLU A 307 1.74 -17.85 -8.72
N ASN A 308 2.17 -17.18 -7.65
CA ASN A 308 3.37 -17.54 -6.90
C ASN A 308 3.07 -18.18 -5.52
N ALA A 309 1.80 -18.52 -5.27
CA ALA A 309 1.34 -18.90 -3.94
C ALA A 309 1.97 -20.19 -3.37
N ASP A 310 2.36 -21.15 -4.21
CA ASP A 310 3.01 -22.39 -3.76
C ASP A 310 4.42 -22.17 -3.19
N GLU A 311 5.18 -21.24 -3.77
CA GLU A 311 6.50 -20.81 -3.32
C GLU A 311 6.37 -19.92 -2.09
N TRP A 312 5.35 -19.05 -2.12
CA TRP A 312 5.13 -18.00 -1.12
C TRP A 312 4.48 -18.51 0.17
N GLU A 313 3.71 -19.59 0.11
CA GLU A 313 3.04 -20.24 1.23
C GLU A 313 3.40 -21.74 1.28
N PRO A 314 4.64 -22.10 1.65
CA PRO A 314 5.10 -23.49 1.64
C PRO A 314 4.25 -24.43 2.52
N GLU A 315 3.60 -23.90 3.56
CA GLU A 315 2.64 -24.62 4.41
C GLU A 315 1.37 -25.08 3.66
N PHE A 316 1.01 -24.39 2.59
CA PHE A 316 -0.09 -24.72 1.69
C PHE A 316 0.38 -25.33 0.36
N SER A 317 1.69 -25.57 0.20
CA SER A 317 2.31 -26.00 -1.07
C SER A 317 1.60 -27.15 -1.77
N THR A 318 1.11 -28.16 -1.05
CA THR A 318 0.35 -29.27 -1.69
C THR A 318 -0.97 -28.77 -2.28
N GLN A 319 -1.72 -27.95 -1.54
CA GLN A 319 -3.01 -27.41 -1.99
C GLN A 319 -2.82 -26.45 -3.16
N TRP A 320 -1.81 -25.58 -3.09
CA TRP A 320 -1.46 -24.66 -4.16
C TRP A 320 -0.96 -25.38 -5.42
N ASN A 321 -0.16 -26.44 -5.30
CA ASN A 321 0.25 -27.25 -6.44
C ASN A 321 -0.92 -27.97 -7.09
N THR A 322 -1.84 -28.53 -6.30
CA THR A 322 -3.07 -29.14 -6.84
C THR A 322 -3.90 -28.10 -7.58
N TRP A 323 -4.12 -26.94 -6.97
CA TRP A 323 -4.84 -25.83 -7.58
C TRP A 323 -4.18 -25.36 -8.89
N ARG A 324 -2.85 -25.13 -8.90
CA ARG A 324 -2.13 -24.67 -10.10
C ARG A 324 -2.30 -25.66 -11.25
N ASN A 325 -2.13 -26.95 -10.99
CA ASN A 325 -2.33 -27.97 -12.01
C ASN A 325 -3.77 -27.96 -12.54
N GLN A 326 -4.78 -27.80 -11.69
CA GLN A 326 -6.17 -27.69 -12.11
C GLN A 326 -6.41 -26.43 -12.97
N TRP A 327 -5.87 -25.30 -12.53
CA TRP A 327 -5.93 -24.02 -13.22
C TRP A 327 -5.29 -24.07 -14.62
N GLU A 328 -4.05 -24.55 -14.72
CA GLU A 328 -3.32 -24.65 -16.00
C GLU A 328 -4.00 -25.59 -16.98
N ASN A 329 -4.46 -26.77 -16.52
CA ASN A 329 -5.18 -27.72 -17.36
C ASN A 329 -6.46 -27.10 -17.93
N MET A 330 -7.19 -26.39 -17.09
CA MET A 330 -8.42 -25.73 -17.51
C MET A 330 -8.16 -24.55 -18.45
N LYS A 331 -7.15 -23.72 -18.17
CA LYS A 331 -6.75 -22.61 -19.06
C LYS A 331 -6.39 -23.15 -20.44
N GLN A 332 -5.63 -24.25 -20.52
CA GLN A 332 -5.30 -24.92 -21.78
C GLN A 332 -6.53 -25.47 -22.52
N GLU A 333 -7.42 -26.17 -21.82
CA GLU A 333 -8.67 -26.70 -22.39
C GLU A 333 -9.48 -25.56 -23.01
N TRP A 334 -9.59 -24.44 -22.32
CA TRP A 334 -10.41 -23.31 -22.73
C TRP A 334 -9.83 -22.49 -23.86
N THR A 335 -8.51 -22.30 -23.89
CA THR A 335 -7.84 -21.74 -25.06
C THR A 335 -8.04 -22.64 -26.27
N GLY A 336 -8.05 -23.98 -26.09
CA GLY A 336 -8.35 -24.93 -27.17
C GLY A 336 -9.79 -24.84 -27.69
N GLU A 337 -10.75 -24.50 -26.82
CA GLU A 337 -12.18 -24.43 -27.13
C GLU A 337 -12.66 -23.04 -27.58
N GLY A 338 -11.79 -22.02 -27.60
CA GLY A 338 -12.17 -20.65 -27.93
C GLY A 338 -12.95 -19.94 -26.80
N ILE A 339 -12.99 -20.55 -25.61
CA ILE A 339 -13.73 -20.06 -24.43
C ILE A 339 -12.97 -18.91 -23.77
N TRP A 340 -11.64 -19.00 -23.79
CA TRP A 340 -10.74 -18.04 -23.16
C TRP A 340 -10.82 -16.65 -23.78
N GLU A 341 -11.00 -16.58 -25.10
CA GLU A 341 -11.12 -15.33 -25.86
C GLU A 341 -12.36 -14.52 -25.46
N ASN A 342 -13.40 -15.17 -24.90
CA ASN A 342 -14.62 -14.56 -24.40
C ASN A 342 -14.84 -14.84 -22.91
N ILE A 343 -13.78 -14.79 -22.10
CA ILE A 343 -13.81 -15.16 -20.67
C ILE A 343 -14.93 -14.44 -19.88
N ILE A 344 -15.23 -13.18 -20.22
CA ILE A 344 -16.30 -12.38 -19.60
C ILE A 344 -17.70 -12.99 -19.85
N GLU A 345 -17.98 -13.42 -21.08
CA GLU A 345 -19.28 -14.02 -21.43
C GLU A 345 -19.46 -15.41 -20.81
N ASN A 346 -18.35 -16.10 -20.57
CA ASN A 346 -18.33 -17.48 -20.07
C ASN A 346 -18.22 -17.58 -18.54
N TYR A 347 -17.83 -16.50 -17.85
CA TYR A 347 -17.58 -16.46 -16.40
C TYR A 347 -18.74 -17.00 -15.55
N ASN A 348 -19.98 -16.54 -15.79
CA ASN A 348 -21.13 -16.95 -14.96
C ASN A 348 -21.44 -18.46 -15.06
N ARG A 349 -21.26 -19.06 -16.24
CA ARG A 349 -21.43 -20.50 -16.44
C ARG A 349 -20.34 -21.30 -15.73
N TYR A 350 -19.16 -20.70 -15.64
CA TYR A 350 -18.00 -21.30 -15.04
C TYR A 350 -17.98 -21.24 -13.52
N ALA A 351 -18.31 -20.10 -12.93
CA ALA A 351 -18.38 -19.92 -11.48
C ALA A 351 -19.22 -21.02 -10.82
N GLU A 352 -20.29 -21.40 -11.51
CA GLU A 352 -21.19 -22.46 -11.11
C GLU A 352 -20.60 -23.87 -11.31
N THR A 353 -19.73 -24.07 -12.30
CA THR A 353 -19.06 -25.35 -12.59
C THR A 353 -17.93 -25.62 -11.58
N VAL A 354 -17.12 -24.60 -11.25
CA VAL A 354 -16.08 -24.71 -10.22
C VAL A 354 -16.70 -24.99 -8.86
N ARG A 355 -17.70 -24.19 -8.46
CA ARG A 355 -18.40 -24.38 -7.19
C ARG A 355 -18.96 -25.81 -7.07
N LYS A 356 -19.56 -26.35 -8.14
CA LYS A 356 -20.05 -27.75 -8.17
C LYS A 356 -18.92 -28.77 -8.04
N ARG A 357 -17.80 -28.62 -8.77
CA ARG A 357 -16.65 -29.55 -8.63
C ARG A 357 -16.07 -29.54 -7.21
N TRP A 358 -15.96 -28.37 -6.59
CA TRP A 358 -15.48 -28.25 -5.20
C TRP A 358 -16.45 -28.87 -4.19
N GLU A 359 -17.77 -28.67 -4.36
CA GLU A 359 -18.79 -29.33 -3.54
C GLU A 359 -18.72 -30.86 -3.67
N GLU A 360 -18.51 -31.37 -4.89
CA GLU A 360 -18.33 -32.80 -5.16
C GLU A 360 -17.04 -33.37 -4.56
N GLU A 361 -15.93 -32.63 -4.57
CA GLU A 361 -14.66 -33.05 -3.96
C GLU A 361 -14.73 -32.99 -2.42
N LYS A 362 -15.40 -31.98 -1.85
CA LYS A 362 -15.66 -31.86 -0.40
C LYS A 362 -16.52 -33.01 0.14
N HIS A 363 -17.39 -33.58 -0.70
CA HIS A 363 -18.24 -34.73 -0.36
C HIS A 363 -17.56 -36.09 -0.56
N LYS A 364 -16.40 -36.16 -1.22
CA LYS A 364 -15.70 -37.44 -1.44
C LYS A 364 -14.90 -37.93 -0.24
N GLY A 365 -14.59 -37.07 0.75
CA GLY A 365 -13.82 -37.45 1.95
C GLY A 365 -12.42 -38.00 1.64
N PRO A 366 -11.53 -38.15 2.63
CA PRO A 366 -10.23 -38.77 2.39
C PRO A 366 -10.45 -40.25 2.05
N ALA A 367 -10.01 -40.66 0.86
CA ALA A 367 -9.90 -42.06 0.50
C ALA A 367 -8.76 -42.68 1.33
N TRP A 368 -9.12 -43.53 2.29
CA TRP A 368 -8.20 -44.41 3.01
C TRP A 368 -7.87 -45.64 2.17
#